data_AF-A0A5C5Z2Y9-F1
#
_entry.id   AF-A0A5C5Z2Y9-F1
#
_cell.length_a   1.000
_cell.length_b   1.000
_cell.length_c   1.000
_cell.angle_alpha   90.00
_cell.angle_beta   90.00
_cell.angle_gamma   90.00
#
_symmetry.space_group_name_H-M   'P 1'
#
loop_
_entity.id
_entity.type
_entity.pdbx_description
1 polymer ?
#
loop_
_entity_poly.entity_id
_entity_poly.type
_entity_poly.pdbx_seq_one_letter_code
_entity_poly.pdbx_strand_id
1 'polypeptide(L)'
;MIRYIAVFLGLLSSLSVFANSPINRRVVVQRHCPVLDEHDPLAPLTVGNGELAFTADITGLQTFPESYRDGIPLSTQSNWGWHAFPNPKNFGLASAMKEYDAQGRKVAYASITSNDAGKWLRENPHRLGLGHVGFVLTKEDGTRATIDDLQSMEQKLDLWSGVLHSRFELEGQSVEVTTVCHPNSDLLAVRVEAPLIRLGRLQVAFQFAYGSGRFGKEPEDWTRPDAHETQVVEERDGSMQLLRTLDGDSHYVLITHPTSSQAS
;
A
#
# COMPACT_ATOMS: atom_id res chain seq x y z
N MET A 1 55.43 42.63 64.39
CA MET A 1 55.31 41.22 63.93
C MET A 1 54.17 41.17 62.92
N ILE A 2 54.50 41.26 61.62
CA ILE A 2 53.52 41.42 60.54
C ILE A 2 53.03 40.03 60.12
N ARG A 3 51.72 39.78 60.20
CA ARG A 3 51.07 38.54 59.75
C ARG A 3 50.42 38.78 58.39
N TYR A 4 50.90 38.05 57.38
CA TYR A 4 50.29 38.03 56.04
C TYR A 4 49.03 37.15 56.06
N ILE A 5 47.92 37.70 55.56
CA ILE A 5 46.68 36.97 55.27
C ILE A 5 46.72 36.62 53.78
N ALA A 6 46.83 35.33 53.46
CA ALA A 6 46.70 34.84 52.10
C ALA A 6 45.20 34.66 51.79
N VAL A 7 44.67 35.48 50.86
CA VAL A 7 43.32 35.33 50.30
C VAL A 7 43.44 34.41 49.10
N PHE A 8 42.84 33.22 49.18
CA PHE A 8 42.75 32.29 48.05
C PHE A 8 41.50 32.60 47.24
N LEU A 9 41.68 33.20 46.06
CA LEU A 9 40.59 33.50 45.13
C LEU A 9 40.27 32.23 44.33
N GLY A 10 39.22 31.51 44.71
CA GLY A 10 38.74 30.33 43.98
C GLY A 10 37.94 30.74 42.74
N LEU A 11 38.52 30.57 41.55
CA LEU A 11 37.81 30.72 40.28
C LEU A 11 36.99 29.45 40.00
N LEU A 12 35.67 29.50 40.24
CA LEU A 12 34.74 28.45 39.82
C LEU A 12 34.26 28.76 38.39
N SER A 13 35.00 28.28 37.40
CA SER A 13 34.53 28.22 36.02
C SER A 13 33.72 26.94 35.82
N SER A 14 32.39 27.03 35.89
CA SER A 14 31.48 25.97 35.48
C SER A 14 31.50 25.83 33.96
N LEU A 15 32.44 25.02 33.45
CA LEU A 15 32.36 24.46 32.10
C LEU A 15 31.12 23.57 32.04
N SER A 16 30.03 24.12 31.49
CA SER A 16 28.89 23.30 31.06
C SER A 16 29.37 22.50 29.85
N VAL A 17 29.89 21.31 30.11
CA VAL A 17 30.10 20.29 29.08
C VAL A 17 28.70 19.91 28.60
N PHE A 18 28.29 20.41 27.43
CA PHE A 18 27.23 19.77 26.67
C PHE A 18 27.75 18.37 26.31
N ALA A 19 27.48 17.41 27.18
CA ALA A 19 27.67 16.02 26.84
C ALA A 19 26.81 15.76 25.60
N ASN A 20 27.46 15.45 24.49
CA ASN A 20 26.79 15.09 23.25
C ASN A 20 26.21 13.69 23.44
N SER A 21 25.12 13.60 24.21
CA SER A 21 24.43 12.35 24.49
C SER A 21 24.03 11.72 23.16
N PRO A 22 24.29 10.42 22.95
CA PRO A 22 23.92 9.73 21.72
C PRO A 22 22.43 9.94 21.41
N ILE A 23 22.11 10.28 20.16
CA ILE A 23 20.72 10.46 19.72
C ILE A 23 19.98 9.14 19.90
N ASN A 24 18.89 9.17 20.68
CA ASN A 24 17.94 8.06 20.72
C ASN A 24 17.12 8.06 19.42
N ARG A 25 17.63 7.34 18.40
CA ARG A 25 17.02 7.28 17.08
C ARG A 25 15.58 6.76 17.12
N ARG A 26 15.28 5.80 17.99
CA ARG A 26 13.92 5.26 18.12
C ARG A 26 12.94 6.35 18.55
N VAL A 27 13.26 7.11 19.59
CA VAL A 27 12.42 8.23 20.05
C VAL A 27 12.26 9.29 18.96
N VAL A 28 13.33 9.61 18.23
CA VAL A 28 13.31 10.59 17.14
C VAL A 28 12.43 10.14 15.96
N VAL A 29 12.47 8.86 15.60
CA VAL A 29 11.61 8.30 14.54
C VAL A 29 10.17 8.23 15.01
N GLN A 30 9.91 7.69 16.20
CA GLN A 30 8.56 7.42 16.69
C GLN A 30 7.71 8.68 16.93
N ARG A 31 8.32 9.82 17.25
CA ARG A 31 7.60 11.10 17.37
C ARG A 31 7.07 11.63 16.03
N HIS A 32 7.49 11.07 14.91
CA HIS A 32 7.04 11.45 13.57
C HIS A 32 6.22 10.34 12.89
N CYS A 33 5.78 9.32 13.63
CA CYS A 33 4.84 8.35 13.09
C CYS A 33 3.55 9.07 12.67
N PRO A 34 3.11 8.95 11.40
CA PRO A 34 1.86 9.56 10.98
C PRO A 34 0.70 8.88 11.72
N VAL A 35 -0.25 9.70 12.14
CA VAL A 35 -1.50 9.29 12.78
C VAL A 35 -2.63 9.99 12.05
N LEU A 36 -3.65 9.23 11.66
CA LEU A 36 -4.90 9.71 11.06
C LEU A 36 -6.02 9.39 12.04
N ASP A 37 -6.89 10.34 12.33
CA ASP A 37 -8.09 10.20 13.16
C ASP A 37 -9.38 10.26 12.34
N GLU A 38 -9.26 10.52 11.04
CA GLU A 38 -10.36 10.55 10.08
C GLU A 38 -9.91 10.02 8.72
N HIS A 39 -10.90 9.74 7.87
CA HIS A 39 -10.66 9.44 6.46
C HIS A 39 -10.12 10.69 5.74
N ASP A 40 -8.97 10.54 5.07
CA ASP A 40 -8.43 11.54 4.15
C ASP A 40 -8.05 10.85 2.81
N PRO A 41 -8.77 11.15 1.71
CA PRO A 41 -8.47 10.60 0.38
C PRO A 41 -7.05 10.87 -0.12
N LEU A 42 -6.36 11.89 0.41
CA LEU A 42 -5.02 12.30 -0.01
C LEU A 42 -3.92 11.77 0.90
N ALA A 43 -4.26 11.06 1.98
CA ALA A 43 -3.30 10.56 2.95
C ALA A 43 -3.43 9.06 3.28
N PRO A 44 -3.66 8.14 2.31
CA PRO A 44 -3.60 6.71 2.63
C PRO A 44 -2.18 6.32 3.08
N LEU A 45 -2.09 5.39 4.03
CA LEU A 45 -0.82 4.88 4.52
C LEU A 45 -0.42 3.60 3.80
N THR A 46 0.88 3.37 3.64
CA THR A 46 1.43 2.24 2.89
C THR A 46 2.40 1.45 3.75
N VAL A 47 2.29 0.12 3.71
CA VAL A 47 3.33 -0.80 4.17
C VAL A 47 4.03 -1.42 2.98
N GLY A 48 5.32 -1.68 3.10
CA GLY A 48 6.08 -2.30 2.02
C GLY A 48 7.48 -2.69 2.44
N ASN A 49 8.12 -3.51 1.63
CA ASN A 49 9.47 -4.04 1.87
C ASN A 49 10.48 -3.64 0.78
N GLY A 50 10.07 -2.77 -0.16
CA GLY A 50 10.87 -2.37 -1.32
C GLY A 50 10.60 -3.20 -2.58
N GLU A 51 10.09 -4.42 -2.42
CA GLU A 51 9.65 -5.30 -3.51
C GLU A 51 8.13 -5.30 -3.69
N LEU A 52 7.38 -5.30 -2.59
CA LEU A 52 5.92 -5.22 -2.51
C LEU A 52 5.51 -3.96 -1.72
N ALA A 53 4.46 -3.28 -2.19
CA ALA A 53 3.80 -2.18 -1.52
C ALA A 53 2.29 -2.40 -1.45
N PHE A 54 1.71 -2.16 -0.28
CA PHE A 54 0.28 -2.26 -0.01
C PHE A 54 -0.21 -0.95 0.61
N THR A 55 -1.01 -0.21 -0.15
CA THR A 55 -1.62 1.05 0.28
C THR A 55 -3.02 0.79 0.83
N ALA A 56 -3.24 1.17 2.09
CA ALA A 56 -4.45 0.91 2.83
C ALA A 56 -5.26 2.19 3.09
N ASP A 57 -6.58 2.05 3.19
CA ASP A 57 -7.45 3.04 3.80
C ASP A 57 -7.37 3.00 5.33
N ILE A 58 -8.15 3.85 5.99
CA ILE A 58 -8.23 4.00 7.46
C ILE A 58 -8.55 2.68 8.21
N THR A 59 -9.09 1.66 7.55
CA THR A 59 -9.37 0.34 8.16
C THR A 59 -8.14 -0.54 8.27
N GLY A 60 -7.01 -0.15 7.65
CA GLY A 60 -5.79 -0.95 7.59
C GLY A 60 -5.75 -1.96 6.43
N LEU A 61 -6.79 -1.95 5.58
CA LEU A 61 -6.92 -2.74 4.35
C LEU A 61 -7.41 -1.85 3.20
N GLN A 62 -7.91 -2.43 2.10
CA GLN A 62 -8.47 -1.74 0.93
C GLN A 62 -9.99 -1.91 0.89
N THR A 63 -10.66 -1.51 1.98
CA THR A 63 -12.08 -1.73 2.24
C THR A 63 -12.99 -0.78 1.47
N PHE A 64 -12.58 0.48 1.33
CA PHE A 64 -13.33 1.55 0.66
C PHE A 64 -12.51 2.22 -0.46
N PRO A 65 -12.06 1.48 -1.49
CA PRO A 65 -11.23 2.06 -2.55
C PRO A 65 -11.93 3.22 -3.28
N GLU A 66 -13.26 3.21 -3.39
CA GLU A 66 -14.03 4.28 -4.00
C GLU A 66 -13.87 5.63 -3.29
N SER A 67 -13.68 5.65 -1.97
CA SER A 67 -13.52 6.91 -1.21
C SER A 67 -12.16 7.57 -1.42
N TYR A 68 -11.23 6.88 -2.09
CA TYR A 68 -9.87 7.35 -2.42
C TYR A 68 -9.68 7.67 -3.91
N ARG A 69 -10.67 7.36 -4.76
CA ARG A 69 -10.57 7.47 -6.23
C ARG A 69 -10.20 8.87 -6.72
N ASP A 70 -10.78 9.91 -6.13
CA ASP A 70 -10.47 11.30 -6.51
C ASP A 70 -9.15 11.79 -5.89
N GLY A 71 -8.64 11.08 -4.87
CA GLY A 71 -7.40 11.36 -4.15
C GLY A 71 -6.23 10.48 -4.60
N ILE A 72 -5.58 9.81 -3.65
CA ILE A 72 -4.54 8.81 -3.92
C ILE A 72 -5.21 7.43 -3.86
N PRO A 73 -5.30 6.69 -4.99
CA PRO A 73 -5.98 5.41 -5.01
C PRO A 73 -5.23 4.37 -4.18
N LEU A 74 -5.99 3.44 -3.63
CA LEU A 74 -5.46 2.26 -2.96
C LEU A 74 -5.02 1.26 -4.03
N SER A 75 -3.85 0.66 -3.85
CA SER A 75 -3.36 -0.37 -4.76
C SER A 75 -2.34 -1.26 -4.07
N THR A 76 -2.19 -2.47 -4.59
CA THR A 76 -1.13 -3.41 -4.22
C THR A 76 -0.24 -3.59 -5.44
N GLN A 77 1.05 -3.23 -5.33
CA GLN A 77 1.98 -3.31 -6.46
C GLN A 77 3.30 -3.93 -6.02
N SER A 78 4.03 -4.49 -6.99
CA SER A 78 5.38 -5.00 -6.77
C SER A 78 6.35 -4.59 -7.87
N ASN A 79 7.65 -4.78 -7.63
CA ASN A 79 8.68 -4.52 -8.62
C ASN A 79 8.57 -5.44 -9.84
N TRP A 80 8.09 -6.67 -9.67
CA TRP A 80 7.91 -7.66 -10.74
C TRP A 80 6.53 -7.59 -11.40
N GLY A 81 5.53 -6.98 -10.77
CA GLY A 81 4.16 -6.87 -11.27
C GLY A 81 4.04 -5.91 -12.45
N TRP A 82 4.25 -6.42 -13.65
CA TRP A 82 4.07 -5.70 -14.91
C TRP A 82 3.12 -6.47 -15.82
N HIS A 83 2.43 -5.73 -16.68
CA HIS A 83 1.58 -6.28 -17.73
C HIS A 83 1.85 -5.57 -19.07
N ALA A 84 1.64 -6.29 -20.16
CA ALA A 84 1.57 -5.72 -21.50
C ALA A 84 0.35 -6.25 -22.25
N PHE A 85 -0.45 -5.35 -22.80
CA PHE A 85 -1.54 -5.69 -23.69
C PHE A 85 -1.02 -6.45 -24.92
N PRO A 86 -1.82 -7.35 -25.51
CA PRO A 86 -1.45 -8.06 -26.72
C PRO A 86 -0.95 -7.11 -27.83
N ASN A 87 0.09 -7.52 -28.55
CA ASN A 87 0.69 -6.76 -29.66
C ASN A 87 0.48 -7.46 -31.02
N PRO A 88 -0.76 -7.64 -31.50
CA PRO A 88 -1.03 -8.43 -32.72
C PRO A 88 -0.46 -7.79 -33.98
N LYS A 89 -0.19 -6.47 -33.97
CA LYS A 89 0.41 -5.72 -35.08
C LYS A 89 1.94 -5.64 -34.98
N ASN A 90 2.55 -6.29 -33.99
CA ASN A 90 3.99 -6.32 -33.73
C ASN A 90 4.63 -4.92 -33.76
N PHE A 91 4.01 -3.97 -33.07
CA PHE A 91 4.50 -2.60 -32.94
C PHE A 91 5.88 -2.60 -32.29
N GLY A 92 6.82 -1.88 -32.92
CA GLY A 92 8.15 -1.65 -32.41
C GLY A 92 8.49 -0.16 -32.37
N LEU A 93 9.55 0.19 -31.63
CA LEU A 93 9.93 1.59 -31.40
C LEU A 93 10.11 2.38 -32.69
N ALA A 94 10.63 1.75 -33.75
CA ALA A 94 10.81 2.36 -35.07
C ALA A 94 9.50 2.96 -35.64
N SER A 95 8.35 2.34 -35.36
CA SER A 95 7.02 2.81 -35.78
C SER A 95 6.52 4.04 -35.02
N ALA A 96 7.24 4.46 -33.97
CA ALA A 96 6.97 5.65 -33.17
C ALA A 96 8.08 6.71 -33.24
N MET A 97 9.12 6.50 -34.06
CA MET A 97 10.23 7.42 -34.21
C MET A 97 9.90 8.58 -35.16
N LYS A 98 10.26 9.80 -34.76
CA LYS A 98 10.27 11.00 -35.60
C LYS A 98 11.63 11.66 -35.53
N GLU A 99 12.15 12.10 -36.67
CA GLU A 99 13.41 12.83 -36.73
C GLU A 99 13.24 14.30 -36.33
N TYR A 100 14.21 14.80 -35.58
CA TYR A 100 14.34 16.20 -35.21
C TYR A 100 15.71 16.70 -35.62
N ASP A 101 15.78 17.98 -35.97
CA ASP A 101 17.07 18.66 -36.14
C ASP A 101 17.62 19.06 -34.77
N ALA A 102 18.79 18.54 -34.41
CA ALA A 102 19.50 18.88 -33.19
C ALA A 102 20.90 19.38 -33.55
N GLN A 103 21.01 20.70 -33.75
CA GLN A 103 22.25 21.38 -34.15
C GLN A 103 22.81 20.86 -35.48
N GLY A 104 21.96 20.75 -36.51
CA GLY A 104 22.35 20.30 -37.85
C GLY A 104 22.51 18.78 -38.01
N ARG A 105 22.24 18.00 -36.95
CA ARG A 105 22.17 16.53 -37.01
C ARG A 105 20.72 16.07 -36.93
N LYS A 106 20.35 15.08 -37.75
CA LYS A 106 19.07 14.38 -37.60
C LYS A 106 19.18 13.36 -36.47
N VAL A 107 18.31 13.50 -35.47
CA VAL A 107 18.21 12.58 -34.33
C VAL A 107 16.77 12.10 -34.23
N ALA A 108 16.58 10.79 -34.22
CA ALA A 108 15.27 10.17 -34.04
C ALA A 108 14.90 10.10 -32.56
N TYR A 109 13.68 10.54 -32.24
CA TYR A 109 13.08 10.40 -30.92
C TYR A 109 11.74 9.68 -31.04
N ALA A 110 11.42 8.85 -30.05
CA ALA A 110 10.15 8.13 -29.96
C ALA A 110 9.01 9.08 -29.53
N SER A 111 8.63 9.99 -30.41
CA SER A 111 7.70 11.09 -30.11
C SER A 111 6.41 11.05 -30.91
N ILE A 112 6.25 10.09 -31.82
CA ILE A 112 4.94 9.85 -32.46
C ILE A 112 4.07 9.12 -31.43
N THR A 113 3.10 9.83 -30.87
CA THR A 113 2.21 9.28 -29.83
C THR A 113 0.77 9.08 -30.31
N SER A 114 0.42 9.61 -31.48
CA SER A 114 -0.96 9.64 -31.99
C SER A 114 -1.35 8.42 -32.83
N ASN A 115 -0.38 7.70 -33.40
CA ASN A 115 -0.62 6.48 -34.16
C ASN A 115 -0.77 5.26 -33.21
N ASP A 116 -1.27 4.14 -33.75
CA ASP A 116 -1.52 2.94 -32.94
C ASP A 116 -0.25 2.44 -32.23
N ALA A 117 0.91 2.47 -32.91
CA ALA A 117 2.18 2.05 -32.33
C ALA A 117 2.59 2.94 -31.15
N GLY A 118 2.50 4.25 -31.29
CA GLY A 118 2.81 5.23 -30.26
C GLY A 118 1.89 5.16 -29.06
N LYS A 119 0.60 4.87 -29.27
CA LYS A 119 -0.36 4.61 -28.17
C LYS A 119 0.03 3.34 -27.42
N TRP A 120 0.17 2.22 -28.14
CA TRP A 120 0.50 0.94 -27.53
C TRP A 120 1.84 0.97 -26.77
N LEU A 121 2.89 1.57 -27.35
CA LEU A 121 4.22 1.68 -26.72
C LEU A 121 4.24 2.59 -25.47
N ARG A 122 3.27 3.49 -25.32
CA ARG A 122 3.14 4.33 -24.11
C ARG A 122 2.37 3.65 -23.00
N GLU A 123 1.46 2.77 -23.39
CA GLU A 123 0.66 1.95 -22.48
C GLU A 123 1.42 0.71 -22.01
N ASN A 124 2.50 0.28 -22.69
CA ASN A 124 3.13 -1.02 -22.46
C ASN A 124 4.66 -0.98 -22.39
N PRO A 125 5.29 -1.75 -21.47
CA PRO A 125 4.66 -2.40 -20.33
C PRO A 125 4.20 -1.37 -19.28
N HIS A 126 3.17 -1.68 -18.52
CA HIS A 126 2.67 -0.86 -17.40
C HIS A 126 2.66 -1.64 -16.09
N ARG A 127 2.59 -0.91 -14.96
CA ARG A 127 2.46 -1.51 -13.64
C ARG A 127 1.11 -2.20 -13.51
N LEU A 128 1.12 -3.42 -12.97
CA LEU A 128 -0.09 -4.20 -12.73
C LEU A 128 -0.50 -4.08 -11.25
N GLY A 129 -1.77 -3.77 -11.00
CA GLY A 129 -2.37 -3.91 -9.68
C GLY A 129 -2.56 -5.38 -9.32
N LEU A 130 -2.04 -5.81 -8.18
CA LEU A 130 -2.02 -7.22 -7.73
C LEU A 130 -3.30 -7.63 -6.97
N GLY A 131 -4.33 -6.78 -7.01
CA GLY A 131 -5.62 -7.00 -6.38
C GLY A 131 -5.85 -6.17 -5.13
N HIS A 132 -7.12 -6.10 -4.75
CA HIS A 132 -7.60 -5.48 -3.54
C HIS A 132 -7.90 -6.51 -2.46
N VAL A 133 -7.41 -6.26 -1.25
CA VAL A 133 -7.75 -7.03 -0.05
C VAL A 133 -8.42 -6.10 0.94
N GLY A 134 -9.71 -6.31 1.19
CA GLY A 134 -10.55 -5.39 1.95
C GLY A 134 -11.62 -6.11 2.77
N PHE A 135 -12.25 -5.39 3.70
CA PHE A 135 -13.39 -5.95 4.42
C PHE A 135 -14.69 -5.87 3.61
N VAL A 136 -15.56 -6.85 3.84
CA VAL A 136 -17.00 -6.72 3.62
C VAL A 136 -17.63 -6.54 4.99
N LEU A 137 -18.03 -5.30 5.28
CA LEU A 137 -18.65 -4.91 6.54
C LEU A 137 -20.16 -4.81 6.35
N THR A 138 -20.92 -5.42 7.26
CA THR A 138 -22.39 -5.45 7.23
C THR A 138 -22.97 -4.84 8.50
N LYS A 139 -23.94 -3.96 8.36
CA LYS A 139 -24.70 -3.35 9.47
C LYS A 139 -25.70 -4.32 10.09
N GLU A 140 -26.26 -3.98 11.24
CA GLU A 140 -27.28 -4.79 11.93
C GLU A 140 -28.53 -5.04 11.06
N ASP A 141 -28.87 -4.09 10.20
CA ASP A 141 -30.00 -4.19 9.27
C ASP A 141 -29.70 -5.08 8.04
N GLY A 142 -28.47 -5.60 7.91
CA GLY A 142 -28.03 -6.44 6.80
C GLY A 142 -27.51 -5.68 5.58
N THR A 143 -27.48 -4.34 5.60
CA THR A 143 -26.91 -3.54 4.51
C THR A 143 -25.39 -3.44 4.61
N ARG A 144 -24.72 -3.18 3.47
CA ARG A 144 -23.27 -2.97 3.45
C ARG A 144 -22.94 -1.62 4.10
N ALA A 145 -21.96 -1.61 4.99
CA ALA A 145 -21.46 -0.39 5.60
C ALA A 145 -20.67 0.45 4.58
N THR A 146 -20.77 1.77 4.69
CA THR A 146 -19.89 2.72 3.99
C THR A 146 -18.85 3.29 4.94
N ILE A 147 -17.90 4.06 4.42
CA ILE A 147 -16.89 4.73 5.25
C ILE A 147 -17.53 5.70 6.26
N ASP A 148 -18.65 6.32 5.90
CA ASP A 148 -19.38 7.26 6.75
C ASP A 148 -20.10 6.57 7.92
N ASP A 149 -20.29 5.25 7.85
CA ASP A 149 -20.84 4.46 8.96
C ASP A 149 -19.79 4.17 10.05
N LEU A 150 -18.49 4.43 9.78
CA LEU A 150 -17.41 4.18 10.73
C LEU A 150 -17.25 5.32 11.73
N GLN A 151 -16.93 4.96 12.97
CA GLN A 151 -16.74 5.88 14.08
C GLN A 151 -15.41 5.60 14.79
N SER A 152 -14.94 6.54 15.62
CA SER A 152 -13.75 6.36 16.46
C SER A 152 -12.53 5.85 15.68
N MET A 153 -12.34 6.39 14.47
CA MET A 153 -11.26 5.96 13.58
C MET A 153 -9.92 6.44 14.11
N GLU A 154 -8.93 5.55 14.09
CA GLU A 154 -7.54 5.90 14.31
C GLU A 154 -6.67 4.96 13.48
N GLN A 155 -5.72 5.50 12.74
CA GLN A 155 -4.70 4.74 12.04
C GLN A 155 -3.33 5.33 12.31
N LYS A 156 -2.36 4.47 12.60
CA LYS A 156 -0.97 4.84 12.86
C LYS A 156 -0.01 3.91 12.16
N LEU A 157 0.93 4.49 11.40
CA LEU A 157 2.08 3.75 10.88
C LEU A 157 3.29 3.96 11.81
N ASP A 158 3.72 2.91 12.51
CA ASP A 158 4.95 2.96 13.27
C ASP A 158 6.16 2.86 12.33
N LEU A 159 6.77 4.01 12.04
CA LEU A 159 7.93 4.13 11.16
C LEU A 159 9.18 3.38 11.66
N TRP A 160 9.26 3.04 12.95
CA TRP A 160 10.39 2.29 13.48
C TRP A 160 10.25 0.78 13.21
N SER A 161 9.03 0.25 13.31
CA SER A 161 8.75 -1.18 13.17
C SER A 161 8.16 -1.56 11.80
N GLY A 162 7.65 -0.60 11.04
CA GLY A 162 6.96 -0.83 9.77
C GLY A 162 5.55 -1.40 9.94
N VAL A 163 4.95 -1.24 11.12
CA VAL A 163 3.64 -1.81 11.46
C VAL A 163 2.55 -0.76 11.31
N LEU A 164 1.50 -1.11 10.57
CA LEU A 164 0.28 -0.29 10.46
C LEU A 164 -0.75 -0.79 11.46
N HIS A 165 -1.15 0.07 12.38
CA HIS A 165 -2.23 -0.17 13.32
C HIS A 165 -3.44 0.64 12.92
N SER A 166 -4.61 0.02 12.84
CA SER A 166 -5.87 0.70 12.57
C SER A 166 -6.92 0.26 13.60
N ARG A 167 -7.78 1.19 14.00
CA ARG A 167 -8.94 0.95 14.84
C ARG A 167 -10.12 1.76 14.33
N PHE A 168 -11.31 1.19 14.39
CA PHE A 168 -12.57 1.89 14.16
C PHE A 168 -13.71 1.16 14.87
N GLU A 169 -14.88 1.77 14.90
CA GLU A 169 -16.12 1.19 15.41
C GLU A 169 -17.18 1.19 14.31
N LEU A 170 -17.95 0.10 14.22
CA LEU A 170 -19.17 0.02 13.42
C LEU A 170 -20.32 -0.35 14.36
N GLU A 171 -21.30 0.53 14.48
CA GLU A 171 -22.47 0.36 15.37
C GLU A 171 -22.06 -0.04 16.81
N GLY A 172 -21.04 0.64 17.33
CA GLY A 172 -20.49 0.43 18.68
C GLY A 172 -19.63 -0.83 18.85
N GLN A 173 -19.35 -1.59 17.79
CA GLN A 173 -18.45 -2.73 17.82
C GLN A 173 -17.04 -2.33 17.36
N SER A 174 -16.05 -2.46 18.25
CA SER A 174 -14.65 -2.14 17.95
C SER A 174 -14.03 -3.17 17.01
N VAL A 175 -13.25 -2.68 16.05
CA VAL A 175 -12.43 -3.45 15.12
C VAL A 175 -11.00 -2.95 15.26
N GLU A 176 -10.07 -3.83 15.61
CA GLU A 176 -8.64 -3.54 15.64
C GLU A 176 -7.93 -4.36 14.57
N VAL A 177 -7.06 -3.70 13.82
CA VAL A 177 -6.36 -4.27 12.68
C VAL A 177 -4.87 -3.96 12.78
N THR A 178 -4.04 -4.98 12.62
CA THR A 178 -2.60 -4.84 12.45
C THR A 178 -2.21 -5.38 11.09
N THR A 179 -1.60 -4.54 10.26
CA THR A 179 -1.17 -4.88 8.90
C THR A 179 0.35 -4.70 8.79
N VAL A 180 1.04 -5.72 8.27
CA VAL A 180 2.50 -5.72 8.08
C VAL A 180 2.87 -6.33 6.75
N CYS A 181 3.95 -5.82 6.15
CA CYS A 181 4.60 -6.45 5.01
C CYS A 181 5.86 -7.18 5.48
N HIS A 182 6.02 -8.45 5.08
CA HIS A 182 7.18 -9.25 5.46
C HIS A 182 8.46 -8.65 4.82
N PRO A 183 9.56 -8.50 5.58
CA PRO A 183 10.73 -7.74 5.11
C PRO A 183 11.47 -8.38 3.92
N ASN A 184 11.34 -9.70 3.72
CA ASN A 184 12.11 -10.47 2.72
C ASN A 184 11.23 -11.32 1.80
N SER A 185 9.91 -11.16 1.85
CA SER A 185 8.99 -11.98 1.05
C SER A 185 7.79 -11.12 0.66
N ASP A 186 7.23 -11.39 -0.52
CA ASP A 186 6.01 -10.73 -1.01
C ASP A 186 4.79 -11.25 -0.27
N LEU A 187 4.73 -10.93 1.02
CA LEU A 187 3.74 -11.42 1.95
C LEU A 187 3.21 -10.26 2.77
N LEU A 188 1.90 -10.10 2.71
CA LEU A 188 1.13 -9.24 3.59
C LEU A 188 0.54 -10.12 4.70
N ALA A 189 0.70 -9.71 5.96
CA ALA A 189 0.03 -10.34 7.09
C ALA A 189 -0.90 -9.33 7.75
N VAL A 190 -2.12 -9.78 8.04
CA VAL A 190 -3.15 -8.98 8.68
C VAL A 190 -3.69 -9.74 9.89
N ARG A 191 -3.73 -9.09 11.04
CA ARG A 191 -4.42 -9.58 12.24
C ARG A 191 -5.64 -8.71 12.48
N VAL A 192 -6.81 -9.35 12.64
CA VAL A 192 -8.08 -8.66 12.87
C VAL A 192 -8.68 -9.16 14.17
N GLU A 193 -8.98 -8.23 15.07
CA GLU A 193 -9.61 -8.48 16.35
C GLU A 193 -10.92 -7.70 16.40
N ALA A 194 -12.05 -8.40 16.23
CA ALA A 194 -13.36 -7.77 16.13
C ALA A 194 -14.50 -8.70 16.57
N PRO A 195 -15.44 -8.25 17.43
CA PRO A 195 -16.66 -9.01 17.72
C PRO A 195 -17.50 -9.31 16.47
N LEU A 196 -17.45 -8.42 15.47
CA LEU A 196 -18.18 -8.54 14.20
C LEU A 196 -17.87 -9.83 13.42
N ILE A 197 -16.69 -10.43 13.62
CA ILE A 197 -16.33 -11.72 13.00
C ILE A 197 -17.29 -12.81 13.48
N ARG A 198 -17.49 -12.93 14.80
CA ARG A 198 -18.41 -13.94 15.39
C ARG A 198 -19.87 -13.67 15.03
N LEU A 199 -20.22 -12.41 14.76
CA LEU A 199 -21.55 -12.02 14.32
C LEU A 199 -21.77 -12.24 12.81
N GLY A 200 -20.76 -12.68 12.06
CA GLY A 200 -20.85 -12.84 10.60
C GLY A 200 -20.96 -11.52 9.84
N ARG A 201 -20.61 -10.41 10.48
CA ARG A 201 -20.76 -9.03 9.97
C ARG A 201 -19.46 -8.42 9.43
N LEU A 202 -18.34 -9.14 9.59
CA LEU A 202 -17.04 -8.80 9.00
C LEU A 202 -16.51 -10.02 8.26
N GLN A 203 -16.31 -9.87 6.95
CA GLN A 203 -15.64 -10.84 6.09
C GLN A 203 -14.46 -10.17 5.38
N VAL A 204 -13.54 -10.96 4.83
CA VAL A 204 -12.44 -10.46 4.00
C VAL A 204 -12.72 -10.83 2.54
N ALA A 205 -12.61 -9.86 1.64
CA ALA A 205 -12.74 -10.07 0.21
C ALA A 205 -11.39 -9.85 -0.48
N PHE A 206 -11.12 -10.71 -1.46
CA PHE A 206 -10.02 -10.59 -2.40
C PHE A 206 -10.63 -10.28 -3.77
N GLN A 207 -10.34 -9.10 -4.30
CA GLN A 207 -10.88 -8.64 -5.58
C GLN A 207 -9.75 -8.35 -6.54
N PHE A 208 -9.95 -8.62 -7.82
CA PHE A 208 -8.92 -8.42 -8.81
C PHE A 208 -9.50 -7.83 -10.08
N ALA A 209 -8.75 -6.92 -10.69
CA ALA A 209 -9.12 -6.19 -11.89
C ALA A 209 -8.27 -6.62 -13.09
N TYR A 210 -8.58 -6.06 -14.27
CA TYR A 210 -7.68 -6.08 -15.41
C TYR A 210 -6.57 -5.03 -15.26
N GLY A 211 -5.53 -5.10 -16.09
CA GLY A 211 -4.47 -4.07 -16.12
C GLY A 211 -4.90 -2.80 -16.86
N SER A 212 -4.56 -1.64 -16.30
CA SER A 212 -4.80 -0.32 -16.90
C SER A 212 -3.53 0.23 -17.52
N GLY A 213 -3.53 0.40 -18.85
CA GLY A 213 -2.47 1.11 -19.58
C GLY A 213 -2.65 2.63 -19.57
N ARG A 214 -3.70 3.14 -18.91
CA ARG A 214 -3.97 4.58 -18.86
C ARG A 214 -2.86 5.28 -18.07
N PHE A 215 -2.36 6.39 -18.62
CA PHE A 215 -1.53 7.29 -17.86
C PHE A 215 -2.37 7.91 -16.74
N GLY A 216 -2.06 7.57 -15.48
CA GLY A 216 -2.88 7.98 -14.35
C GLY A 216 -2.43 7.33 -13.04
N LYS A 217 -3.32 7.40 -12.05
CA LYS A 217 -3.04 6.96 -10.67
C LYS A 217 -3.38 5.48 -10.44
N GLU A 218 -4.41 4.95 -11.09
CA GLU A 218 -4.93 3.60 -10.89
C GLU A 218 -4.38 2.61 -11.93
N PRO A 219 -3.61 1.58 -11.52
CA PRO A 219 -3.19 0.50 -12.41
C PRO A 219 -4.29 -0.54 -12.68
N GLU A 220 -5.43 -0.47 -12.00
CA GLU A 220 -6.56 -1.39 -12.15
C GLU A 220 -7.62 -0.87 -13.15
N ASP A 221 -8.15 -1.76 -13.98
CA ASP A 221 -9.36 -1.54 -14.80
C ASP A 221 -10.48 -2.51 -14.40
N TRP A 222 -11.41 -2.01 -13.60
CA TRP A 222 -12.57 -2.76 -13.10
C TRP A 222 -13.70 -2.90 -14.13
N THR A 223 -13.61 -2.25 -15.29
CA THR A 223 -14.67 -2.26 -16.31
C THR A 223 -14.58 -3.46 -17.26
N ARG A 224 -13.56 -4.30 -17.11
CA ARG A 224 -13.28 -5.45 -17.99
C ARG A 224 -13.21 -6.79 -17.23
N PRO A 225 -14.29 -7.20 -16.53
CA PRO A 225 -14.29 -8.43 -15.73
C PRO A 225 -14.03 -9.70 -16.57
N ASP A 226 -14.42 -9.70 -17.84
CA ASP A 226 -14.25 -10.85 -18.74
C ASP A 226 -12.85 -10.92 -19.39
N ALA A 227 -11.96 -9.96 -19.11
CA ALA A 227 -10.62 -9.90 -19.69
C ALA A 227 -9.53 -10.54 -18.80
N HIS A 228 -9.91 -11.05 -17.64
CA HIS A 228 -9.03 -11.76 -16.72
C HIS A 228 -9.79 -12.87 -16.02
N GLU A 229 -9.05 -13.82 -15.46
CA GLU A 229 -9.61 -14.94 -14.74
C GLU A 229 -8.88 -15.14 -13.41
N THR A 230 -9.63 -15.59 -12.40
CA THR A 230 -9.09 -16.07 -11.13
C THR A 230 -9.65 -17.46 -10.89
N GLN A 231 -8.79 -18.46 -10.81
CA GLN A 231 -9.18 -19.84 -10.52
C GLN A 231 -8.61 -20.29 -9.17
N VAL A 232 -9.41 -20.99 -8.37
CA VAL A 232 -8.90 -21.74 -7.22
C VAL A 232 -8.23 -22.99 -7.76
N VAL A 233 -6.90 -23.07 -7.65
CA VAL A 233 -6.12 -24.22 -8.14
C VAL A 233 -5.80 -25.22 -7.03
N GLU A 234 -5.83 -24.75 -5.78
CA GLU A 234 -5.65 -25.59 -4.61
C GLU A 234 -6.42 -24.99 -3.42
N GLU A 235 -7.09 -25.85 -2.67
CA GLU A 235 -7.79 -25.50 -1.44
C GLU A 235 -7.54 -26.56 -0.38
N ARG A 236 -7.13 -26.13 0.81
CA ARG A 236 -6.87 -26.98 1.98
C ARG A 236 -7.43 -26.29 3.22
N ASP A 237 -7.56 -27.02 4.32
CA ASP A 237 -7.92 -26.40 5.60
C ASP A 237 -6.88 -25.32 5.97
N GLY A 238 -7.34 -24.08 6.13
CA GLY A 238 -6.51 -22.92 6.47
C GLY A 238 -5.72 -22.29 5.31
N SER A 239 -5.89 -22.74 4.05
CA SER A 239 -5.21 -22.10 2.92
C SER A 239 -5.90 -22.31 1.57
N MET A 240 -5.76 -21.31 0.69
CA MET A 240 -6.28 -21.33 -0.66
C MET A 240 -5.24 -20.73 -1.62
N GLN A 241 -4.97 -21.38 -2.73
CA GLN A 241 -4.11 -20.86 -3.79
C GLN A 241 -4.96 -20.49 -5.01
N LEU A 242 -4.80 -19.25 -5.44
CA LEU A 242 -5.44 -18.70 -6.62
C LEU A 242 -4.42 -18.59 -7.76
N LEU A 243 -4.83 -18.96 -8.97
CA LEU A 243 -4.14 -18.64 -10.22
C LEU A 243 -4.86 -17.46 -10.87
N ARG A 244 -4.12 -16.38 -11.10
CA ARG A 244 -4.56 -15.20 -11.83
C ARG A 244 -4.01 -15.26 -13.25
N THR A 245 -4.87 -15.03 -14.23
CA THR A 245 -4.50 -14.97 -15.65
C THR A 245 -5.11 -13.75 -16.31
N LEU A 246 -4.31 -13.03 -17.10
CA LEU A 246 -4.74 -11.90 -17.90
C LEU A 246 -3.89 -11.84 -19.17
N ASP A 247 -4.54 -12.00 -20.31
CA ASP A 247 -3.90 -12.23 -21.61
C ASP A 247 -2.80 -13.30 -21.58
N GLY A 248 -1.54 -12.92 -21.79
CA GLY A 248 -0.37 -13.80 -21.78
C GLY A 248 0.32 -13.92 -20.41
N ASP A 249 -0.13 -13.18 -19.40
CA ASP A 249 0.51 -13.12 -18.09
C ASP A 249 -0.25 -13.95 -17.04
N SER A 250 0.49 -14.46 -16.06
CA SER A 250 -0.11 -15.16 -14.92
C SER A 250 0.72 -15.02 -13.64
N HIS A 251 0.05 -15.10 -12.50
CA HIS A 251 0.68 -15.14 -11.18
C HIS A 251 -0.18 -15.90 -10.18
N TYR A 252 0.40 -16.28 -9.04
CA TYR A 252 -0.30 -16.97 -7.97
C TYR A 252 -0.52 -16.06 -6.77
N VAL A 253 -1.62 -16.27 -6.07
CA VAL A 253 -1.91 -15.66 -4.77
C VAL A 253 -2.17 -16.78 -3.78
N LEU A 254 -1.34 -16.86 -2.73
CA LEU A 254 -1.57 -17.77 -1.62
C LEU A 254 -2.24 -17.03 -0.47
N ILE A 255 -3.41 -17.50 -0.07
CA ILE A 255 -4.16 -17.00 1.08
C ILE A 255 -4.03 -18.04 2.19
N THR A 256 -3.64 -17.61 3.38
CA THR A 256 -3.64 -18.45 4.58
C THR A 256 -4.49 -17.80 5.66
N HIS A 257 -5.23 -18.63 6.40
CA HIS A 257 -6.09 -18.18 7.49
C HIS A 257 -6.09 -19.21 8.62
N PRO A 258 -6.47 -18.83 9.86
CA PRO A 258 -6.62 -19.77 10.95
C PRO A 258 -7.58 -20.90 10.55
N THR A 259 -7.23 -22.15 10.90
CA THR A 259 -8.11 -23.30 10.69
C THR A 259 -9.28 -23.25 11.66
N SER A 260 -10.35 -23.98 11.33
CA SER A 260 -11.58 -24.11 12.13
C SER A 260 -11.32 -24.43 13.63
N SER A 261 -10.19 -25.07 13.95
CA SER A 261 -9.79 -25.41 15.32
C SER A 261 -9.14 -24.27 16.13
N GLN A 262 -8.81 -23.14 15.50
CA GLN A 262 -8.11 -22.00 16.12
C GLN A 262 -8.96 -20.72 16.17
N ALA A 263 -10.17 -20.74 15.62
CA ALA A 263 -11.13 -19.63 15.68
C ALA A 263 -11.94 -19.72 16.99
N SER A 264 -11.31 -19.37 18.12
CA SER A 264 -11.97 -19.24 19.43
C SER A 264 -11.81 -17.82 19.97
#